data_AF-A0A8E2E3A4-F1
#
_entry.id   AF-A0A8E2E3A4-F1
#
_cell.length_a   1.000
_cell.length_b   1.000
_cell.length_c   1.000
_cell.angle_alpha   90.00
_cell.angle_beta   90.00
_cell.angle_gamma   90.00
#
_symmetry.space_group_name_H-M   'P 1'
#
loop_
_entity.id
_entity.type
_entity.pdbx_description
1 polymer ?
#
loop_
_entity_poly.entity_id
_entity_poly.type
_entity_poly.pdbx_seq_one_letter_code
_entity_poly.pdbx_strand_id
1 'polypeptide(L)'
;MASPSLSTSHYGVRLNFKDSLFTMLMNFSGLQGRHLRIFVIEQPDNGGAHAIFFVKDLLLDPSNATVIIDGAVLVLSDKLYEQTRPFMASLSSQTFRNFKINEDELKLWKYMIPAYIGRCRQWENLPGCEYKVPNKVPLAYEHGKQVLCSCGNGKLPPDFITGIPKWEMVAKYSVRVAISPSFSAPFVEKIYDSSAMFTCPVCELEQVCGACGKKKGKNGQHLMVCARCRNAKYCSKACQTEDWKEQKQSCVSNS
;
A
#
# COMPACT_ATOMS: atom_id res chain seq x y z
N MET A 1 5.20 17.37 11.16
CA MET A 1 4.19 16.48 11.77
C MET A 1 4.64 15.05 11.52
N ALA A 2 5.03 14.35 12.58
CA ALA A 2 5.51 12.98 12.50
C ALA A 2 4.35 12.05 12.12
N SER A 3 4.55 11.21 11.10
CA SER A 3 3.66 10.08 10.83
C SER A 3 3.55 9.24 12.10
N PRO A 4 2.35 8.77 12.50
CA PRO A 4 2.26 7.88 13.63
C PRO A 4 3.08 6.64 13.31
N SER A 5 4.10 6.36 14.12
CA SER A 5 4.75 5.07 14.16
C SER A 5 3.69 4.06 14.58
N LEU A 6 3.12 3.36 13.60
CA LEU A 6 2.28 2.19 13.83
C LEU A 6 3.07 1.26 14.74
N SER A 7 2.53 1.04 15.93
CA SER A 7 3.01 0.02 16.85
C SER A 7 3.09 -1.31 16.12
N THR A 8 4.10 -2.12 16.46
CA THR A 8 4.30 -3.50 16.01
C THR A 8 3.16 -4.39 16.53
N SER A 9 1.98 -4.16 16.01
CA SER A 9 0.86 -5.08 16.07
C SER A 9 1.20 -6.25 15.14
N HIS A 10 1.17 -7.48 15.68
CA HIS A 10 1.31 -8.72 14.93
C HIS A 10 0.11 -8.93 13.98
N TYR A 11 -0.04 -8.06 12.99
CA TYR A 11 -0.97 -8.27 11.90
C TYR A 11 -0.52 -9.48 11.08
N GLY A 12 -1.48 -10.18 10.47
CA GLY A 12 -1.18 -11.37 9.66
C GLY A 12 -0.27 -11.03 8.47
N VAL A 13 0.53 -12.01 8.02
CA VAL A 13 1.54 -11.86 6.96
C VAL A 13 1.03 -11.14 5.70
N ARG A 14 -0.23 -11.39 5.31
CA ARG A 14 -0.87 -10.74 4.16
C ARG A 14 -1.06 -9.24 4.35
N LEU A 15 -1.47 -8.83 5.55
CA LEU A 15 -1.70 -7.41 5.86
C LEU A 15 -0.37 -6.65 5.91
N ASN A 16 0.68 -7.22 6.52
CA ASN A 16 2.00 -6.59 6.53
C ASN A 16 2.55 -6.44 5.11
N PHE A 17 2.47 -7.50 4.30
CA PHE A 17 2.90 -7.45 2.91
C PHE A 17 2.14 -6.39 2.09
N LYS A 18 0.82 -6.27 2.30
CA LYS A 18 0.00 -5.23 1.67
C LYS A 18 0.37 -3.83 2.15
N ASP A 19 0.71 -3.66 3.42
CA ASP A 19 1.16 -2.38 3.97
C ASP A 19 2.51 -1.95 3.35
N SER A 20 3.43 -2.89 3.16
CA SER A 20 4.67 -2.67 2.41
C SER A 20 4.41 -2.22 0.97
N LEU A 21 3.52 -2.91 0.24
CA LEU A 21 3.13 -2.54 -1.13
C LEU A 21 2.43 -1.17 -1.19
N PHE A 22 1.50 -0.92 -0.28
CA PHE A 22 0.79 0.35 -0.16
C PHE A 22 1.77 1.49 0.09
N THR A 23 2.73 1.30 0.99
CA THR A 23 3.76 2.29 1.29
C THR A 23 4.63 2.58 0.06
N MET A 24 5.02 1.57 -0.72
CA MET A 24 5.73 1.78 -2.01
C MET A 24 4.92 2.67 -2.95
N LEU A 25 3.64 2.33 -3.18
CA LEU A 25 2.75 3.06 -4.08
C LEU A 25 2.51 4.51 -3.64
N MET A 26 2.21 4.73 -2.35
CA MET A 26 1.92 6.06 -1.82
C MET A 26 3.15 6.97 -1.79
N ASN A 27 4.33 6.43 -1.44
CA ASN A 27 5.57 7.21 -1.44
C ASN A 27 6.11 7.42 -2.86
N PHE A 28 5.86 6.54 -3.82
CA PHE A 28 6.25 6.82 -5.20
C PHE A 28 5.30 7.81 -5.87
N SER A 29 3.98 7.71 -5.64
CA SER A 29 3.00 8.63 -6.24
C SER A 29 3.11 10.09 -5.77
N GLY A 30 3.77 10.36 -4.64
CA GLY A 30 3.84 11.72 -4.08
C GLY A 30 2.58 12.18 -3.35
N LEU A 31 1.51 11.37 -3.32
CA LEU A 31 0.21 11.72 -2.73
C LEU A 31 0.28 12.02 -1.22
N GLN A 32 1.27 11.46 -0.52
CA GLN A 32 1.54 11.72 0.90
C GLN A 32 2.66 12.75 1.13
N GLY A 33 2.98 13.56 0.12
CA GLY A 33 3.98 14.63 0.20
C GLY A 33 5.44 14.16 0.16
N ARG A 34 5.69 12.86 0.01
CA ARG A 34 7.03 12.30 -0.24
C ARG A 34 7.01 11.58 -1.58
N HIS A 35 7.96 11.91 -2.44
CA HIS A 35 8.23 11.20 -3.70
C HIS A 35 9.57 10.46 -3.55
N LEU A 36 9.53 9.15 -3.35
CA LEU A 36 10.70 8.29 -3.20
C LEU A 36 10.73 7.24 -4.29
N ARG A 37 11.94 6.98 -4.81
CA ARG A 37 12.19 6.02 -5.90
C ARG A 37 12.95 4.79 -5.45
N ILE A 38 13.49 4.80 -4.22
CA ILE A 38 14.30 3.72 -3.68
C ILE A 38 13.62 3.18 -2.43
N PHE A 39 13.40 1.86 -2.41
CA PHE A 39 12.76 1.17 -1.31
C PHE A 39 13.59 -0.04 -0.91
N VAL A 40 13.81 -0.24 0.38
CA VAL A 40 14.66 -1.30 0.90
C VAL A 40 13.85 -2.19 1.82
N ILE A 41 13.89 -3.49 1.58
CA ILE A 41 13.40 -4.49 2.52
C ILE A 41 14.49 -4.74 3.55
N GLU A 42 14.18 -4.48 4.81
CA GLU A 42 15.07 -4.66 5.96
C GLU A 42 14.44 -5.62 6.97
N GLN A 43 15.18 -6.66 7.37
CA GLN A 43 14.85 -7.53 8.49
C GLN A 43 15.98 -7.36 9.53
N PRO A 44 15.75 -6.57 10.60
CA PRO A 44 16.81 -6.21 11.55
C PRO A 44 17.45 -7.40 12.26
N ASP A 45 16.68 -8.45 12.55
CA ASP A 45 17.13 -9.62 13.33
C ASP A 45 17.91 -10.66 12.49
N ASN A 46 18.00 -10.46 11.18
CA ASN A 46 18.49 -11.43 10.20
C ASN A 46 19.37 -10.70 9.17
N GLY A 47 20.28 -9.86 9.66
CA GLY A 47 21.35 -9.26 8.86
C GLY A 47 20.96 -8.01 8.04
N GLY A 48 19.82 -7.38 8.32
CA GLY A 48 19.50 -6.04 7.79
C GLY A 48 18.88 -6.08 6.40
N ALA A 49 19.51 -5.47 5.40
CA ALA A 49 18.92 -5.26 4.08
C ALA A 49 18.92 -6.54 3.22
N HIS A 50 17.78 -6.89 2.64
CA HIS A 50 17.62 -8.10 1.80
C HIS A 50 17.34 -7.80 0.33
N ALA A 51 16.66 -6.70 0.02
CA ALA A 51 16.36 -6.31 -1.36
C ALA A 51 16.21 -4.80 -1.46
N ILE A 52 16.59 -4.25 -2.61
CA ILE A 52 16.45 -2.84 -2.93
C ILE A 52 15.66 -2.73 -4.23
N PHE A 53 14.55 -2.01 -4.19
CA PHE A 53 13.73 -1.68 -5.35
C PHE A 53 14.04 -0.27 -5.82
N PHE A 54 14.16 -0.14 -7.14
CA PHE A 54 14.36 1.10 -7.87
C PHE A 54 13.16 1.33 -8.75
N VAL A 55 12.28 2.23 -8.34
CA VAL A 55 11.03 2.52 -9.05
C VAL A 55 11.28 3.56 -10.13
N LYS A 56 10.87 3.21 -11.35
CA LYS A 56 10.93 4.09 -12.51
C LYS A 56 9.62 4.86 -12.66
N ASP A 57 8.53 4.12 -12.88
CA ASP A 57 7.24 4.66 -13.29
C ASP A 57 6.09 3.93 -12.61
N LEU A 58 4.93 4.60 -12.57
CA LEU A 58 3.64 4.01 -12.24
C LEU A 58 2.84 3.91 -13.52
N LEU A 59 2.59 2.71 -14.00
CA LEU A 59 1.89 2.45 -15.25
C LEU A 59 0.45 2.01 -14.97
N LEU A 60 -0.45 2.34 -15.89
CA LEU A 60 -1.81 1.79 -15.89
C LEU A 60 -1.77 0.36 -16.45
N ASP A 61 -2.44 -0.55 -15.76
CA ASP A 61 -2.78 -1.89 -16.23
C ASP A 61 -4.29 -1.91 -16.50
N PRO A 62 -4.72 -1.47 -17.71
CA PRO A 62 -6.14 -1.35 -18.04
C PRO A 62 -6.84 -2.72 -18.07
N SER A 63 -6.10 -3.79 -18.38
CA SER A 63 -6.66 -5.14 -18.43
C SER A 63 -7.11 -5.63 -17.05
N ASN A 64 -6.44 -5.16 -15.99
CA ASN A 64 -6.74 -5.51 -14.60
C ASN A 64 -7.34 -4.33 -13.81
N ALA A 65 -7.70 -3.23 -14.48
CA ALA A 65 -8.21 -2.00 -13.87
C ALA A 65 -7.39 -1.52 -12.65
N THR A 66 -6.06 -1.64 -12.74
CA THR A 66 -5.13 -1.34 -11.64
C THR A 66 -3.94 -0.53 -12.14
N VAL A 67 -3.09 -0.12 -11.22
CA VAL A 67 -1.75 0.40 -11.51
C VAL A 67 -0.69 -0.67 -11.25
N ILE A 68 0.47 -0.52 -11.89
CA ILE A 68 1.67 -1.31 -11.65
C ILE A 68 2.86 -0.37 -11.45
N ILE A 69 3.72 -0.72 -10.50
CA ILE A 69 5.06 -0.15 -10.37
C ILE A 69 5.96 -0.87 -11.39
N ASP A 70 6.55 -0.12 -12.31
CA ASP A 70 7.62 -0.58 -13.19
C ASP A 70 8.97 -0.12 -12.63
N GLY A 71 9.91 -1.04 -12.53
CA GLY A 71 11.19 -0.75 -11.89
C GLY A 71 12.17 -1.91 -11.96
N ALA A 72 13.22 -1.83 -11.15
CA ALA A 72 14.24 -2.86 -11.02
C ALA A 72 14.41 -3.28 -9.57
N VAL A 73 14.85 -4.50 -9.34
CA VAL A 73 15.19 -5.01 -8.00
C VAL A 73 16.63 -5.52 -7.98
N LEU A 74 17.34 -5.19 -6.90
CA LEU A 74 18.61 -5.78 -6.50
C LEU A 74 18.36 -6.64 -5.26
N VAL A 75 18.43 -7.97 -5.40
CA VAL A 75 18.28 -8.89 -4.26
C VAL A 75 19.66 -9.22 -3.69
N LEU A 76 19.88 -8.87 -2.42
CA LEU A 76 21.18 -8.93 -1.78
C LEU A 76 21.53 -10.36 -1.35
N SER A 77 22.76 -10.76 -1.66
CA SER A 77 23.48 -11.90 -1.08
C SER A 77 24.77 -11.38 -0.45
N ASP A 78 25.45 -12.17 0.38
CA ASP A 78 26.69 -11.74 1.04
C ASP A 78 27.73 -11.27 0.01
N LYS A 79 27.89 -12.06 -1.06
CA LYS A 79 28.76 -11.73 -2.18
C LYS A 79 28.39 -10.42 -2.85
N LEU A 80 27.08 -10.20 -3.08
CA LEU A 80 26.62 -9.01 -3.78
C LEU A 80 26.68 -7.75 -2.91
N TYR A 81 26.43 -7.89 -1.62
CA TYR A 81 26.57 -6.81 -0.65
C TYR A 81 28.00 -6.26 -0.66
N GLU A 82 29.00 -7.14 -0.58
CA GLU A 82 30.41 -6.74 -0.67
C GLU A 82 30.75 -6.05 -2.00
N GLN A 83 30.25 -6.59 -3.12
CA GLN A 83 30.48 -6.01 -4.45
C GLN A 83 29.82 -4.65 -4.67
N THR A 84 28.75 -4.35 -3.92
CA THR A 84 27.94 -3.14 -4.07
C THR A 84 28.08 -2.19 -2.88
N ARG A 85 28.97 -2.49 -1.92
CA ARG A 85 29.27 -1.65 -0.76
C ARG A 85 29.52 -0.17 -1.11
N PRO A 86 30.25 0.19 -2.18
CA PRO A 86 30.44 1.59 -2.54
C PRO A 86 29.15 2.30 -3.00
N PHE A 87 28.19 1.55 -3.56
CA PHE A 87 26.85 2.05 -3.89
C PHE A 87 26.03 2.25 -2.62
N MET A 88 26.02 1.27 -1.71
CA MET A 88 25.32 1.38 -0.42
C MET A 88 25.77 2.60 0.37
N ALA A 89 27.08 2.85 0.42
CA ALA A 89 27.67 4.02 1.07
C ALA A 89 27.33 5.37 0.39
N SER A 90 26.84 5.35 -0.87
CA SER A 90 26.44 6.57 -1.59
C SER A 90 24.97 6.96 -1.36
N LEU A 91 24.16 6.06 -0.80
CA LEU A 91 22.77 6.35 -0.49
C LEU A 91 22.67 7.15 0.82
N SER A 92 21.96 8.28 0.79
CA SER A 92 21.64 9.03 2.01
C SER A 92 20.32 8.53 2.61
N SER A 93 20.16 8.63 3.93
CA SER A 93 18.93 8.19 4.62
C SER A 93 17.66 8.91 4.16
N GLN A 94 17.79 10.03 3.44
CA GLN A 94 16.66 10.77 2.87
C GLN A 94 16.25 10.27 1.47
N THR A 95 17.10 9.49 0.80
CA THR A 95 16.90 9.05 -0.60
C THR A 95 16.09 7.77 -0.74
N PHE A 96 15.92 7.01 0.34
CA PHE A 96 15.21 5.73 0.33
C PHE A 96 14.27 5.56 1.52
N ARG A 97 13.36 4.59 1.41
CA ARG A 97 12.50 4.15 2.51
C ARG A 97 12.81 2.70 2.87
N ASN A 98 13.05 2.44 4.16
CA ASN A 98 13.14 1.08 4.69
C ASN A 98 11.76 0.56 5.11
N PHE A 99 11.49 -0.69 4.76
CA PHE A 99 10.44 -1.52 5.34
C PHE A 99 11.10 -2.43 6.36
N LYS A 100 10.86 -2.18 7.65
CA LYS A 100 11.26 -3.11 8.70
C LYS A 100 10.18 -4.18 8.79
N ILE A 101 10.51 -5.39 8.36
CA ILE A 101 9.54 -6.48 8.22
C ILE A 101 9.91 -7.66 9.14
N ASN A 102 8.95 -8.54 9.41
CA ASN A 102 9.20 -9.76 10.16
C ASN A 102 9.62 -10.93 9.24
N GLU A 103 9.99 -12.07 9.83
CA GLU A 103 10.50 -13.23 9.10
C GLU A 103 9.47 -13.80 8.10
N ASP A 104 8.20 -13.88 8.48
CA ASP A 104 7.15 -14.43 7.62
C ASP A 104 6.85 -13.53 6.43
N GLU A 105 6.84 -12.21 6.65
CA GLU A 105 6.71 -11.23 5.57
C GLU A 105 7.93 -11.27 4.64
N LEU A 106 9.15 -11.44 5.18
CA LEU A 106 10.36 -11.58 4.37
C LEU A 106 10.29 -12.83 3.49
N LYS A 107 9.85 -13.96 4.04
CA LYS A 107 9.63 -15.19 3.26
C LYS A 107 8.65 -14.92 2.12
N LEU A 108 7.52 -14.26 2.39
CA LEU A 108 6.54 -13.90 1.37
C LEU A 108 7.14 -12.98 0.29
N TRP A 109 7.91 -11.96 0.66
CA TRP A 109 8.62 -11.11 -0.30
C TRP A 109 9.57 -11.90 -1.20
N LYS A 110 10.35 -12.84 -0.63
CA LYS A 110 11.26 -13.71 -1.40
C LYS A 110 10.51 -14.62 -2.38
N TYR A 111 9.26 -15.00 -2.10
CA TYR A 111 8.38 -15.69 -3.05
C TYR A 111 7.83 -14.77 -4.13
N MET A 112 7.42 -13.55 -3.76
CA MET A 112 6.73 -12.62 -4.65
C MET A 112 7.68 -11.95 -5.65
N ILE A 113 8.93 -11.69 -5.28
CA ILE A 113 9.92 -11.07 -6.18
C ILE A 113 10.11 -11.87 -7.48
N PRO A 114 10.36 -13.20 -7.46
CA PRO A 114 10.38 -14.01 -8.69
C PRO A 114 9.13 -13.90 -9.54
N ALA A 115 7.94 -13.83 -8.93
CA ALA A 115 6.68 -13.70 -9.65
C ALA A 115 6.59 -12.33 -10.37
N TYR A 116 6.97 -11.25 -9.69
CA TYR A 116 7.01 -9.91 -10.29
C TYR A 116 8.08 -9.77 -11.38
N ILE A 117 9.22 -10.44 -11.24
CA ILE A 117 10.24 -10.54 -12.30
C ILE A 117 9.69 -11.33 -13.49
N GLY A 118 8.97 -12.42 -13.25
CA GLY A 118 8.40 -13.28 -14.29
C GLY A 118 7.49 -12.52 -15.25
N ARG A 119 6.78 -11.50 -14.76
CA ARG A 119 5.94 -10.59 -15.57
C ARG A 119 6.74 -9.75 -16.56
N CYS A 120 8.02 -9.51 -16.29
CA CYS A 120 8.92 -8.69 -17.10
C CYS A 120 9.89 -9.51 -17.95
N ARG A 121 9.78 -10.84 -17.93
CA ARG A 121 10.76 -11.72 -18.55
C ARG A 121 10.73 -11.57 -20.08
N GLN A 122 11.81 -11.01 -20.61
CA GLN A 122 12.07 -10.89 -22.05
C GLN A 122 13.36 -11.64 -22.46
N TRP A 123 13.87 -12.50 -21.58
CA TRP A 123 15.11 -13.24 -21.77
C TRP A 123 14.91 -14.75 -21.57
N GLU A 124 15.73 -15.52 -22.25
CA GLU A 124 15.83 -16.95 -22.07
C GLU A 124 16.72 -17.31 -20.88
N ASN A 125 16.55 -18.54 -20.38
CA ASN A 125 17.43 -19.04 -19.32
C ASN A 125 18.82 -19.30 -19.89
N LEU A 126 19.86 -18.87 -19.15
CA LEU A 126 21.23 -19.28 -19.45
C LEU A 126 21.38 -20.81 -19.35
N PRO A 127 22.35 -21.42 -20.05
CA PRO A 127 22.63 -22.84 -19.93
C PRO A 127 22.78 -23.28 -18.48
N GLY A 128 23.58 -22.54 -17.70
CA GLY A 128 23.83 -22.74 -16.25
C GLY A 128 22.82 -22.08 -15.31
N CYS A 129 21.55 -21.92 -15.72
CA CYS A 129 20.51 -21.32 -14.87
C CYS A 129 20.38 -22.08 -13.54
N GLU A 130 20.52 -21.34 -12.44
CA GLU A 130 20.58 -21.88 -11.08
C GLU A 130 19.27 -22.54 -10.64
N TYR A 131 18.14 -22.16 -11.24
CA TYR A 131 16.85 -22.78 -10.94
C TYR A 131 16.69 -24.19 -11.52
N LYS A 132 17.44 -24.56 -12.57
CA LYS A 132 17.22 -25.81 -13.32
C LYS A 132 17.48 -27.06 -12.49
N VAL A 133 18.69 -27.16 -11.91
CA VAL A 133 19.13 -28.35 -11.16
C VAL A 133 18.29 -28.59 -9.90
N PRO A 134 18.07 -27.60 -9.02
CA PRO A 134 17.22 -27.79 -7.83
C PRO A 134 15.73 -27.80 -8.17
N ASN A 135 15.33 -27.44 -9.39
CA ASN A 135 13.94 -27.22 -9.82
C ASN A 135 13.12 -26.40 -8.81
N LYS A 136 13.72 -25.31 -8.33
CA LYS A 136 13.23 -24.56 -7.16
C LYS A 136 13.30 -23.06 -7.39
N VAL A 137 12.20 -22.37 -7.11
CA VAL A 137 12.08 -20.91 -7.15
C VAL A 137 11.31 -20.42 -5.90
N PRO A 138 11.86 -19.49 -5.11
CA PRO A 138 13.24 -18.99 -5.11
C PRO A 138 14.26 -20.07 -4.69
N LEU A 139 15.54 -19.83 -4.93
CA LEU A 139 16.63 -20.76 -4.57
C LEU A 139 16.75 -20.97 -3.05
N ALA A 140 16.69 -19.88 -2.30
CA ALA A 140 16.95 -19.86 -0.86
C ALA A 140 16.07 -18.81 -0.15
N TYR A 141 15.87 -19.01 1.16
CA TYR A 141 15.16 -18.07 2.04
C TYR A 141 16.06 -17.52 3.14
N GLU A 142 17.20 -18.14 3.37
CA GLU A 142 18.19 -17.78 4.36
C GLU A 142 18.81 -16.42 4.03
N HIS A 143 19.30 -15.71 5.06
CA HIS A 143 20.08 -14.49 4.86
C HIS A 143 21.37 -14.79 4.09
N GLY A 144 21.81 -13.81 3.29
CA GLY A 144 23.08 -13.89 2.57
C GLY A 144 23.11 -14.85 1.37
N LYS A 145 22.14 -15.76 1.24
CA LYS A 145 22.07 -16.72 0.14
C LYS A 145 21.45 -16.12 -1.12
N GLN A 146 21.85 -16.66 -2.27
CA GLN A 146 21.28 -16.29 -3.56
C GLN A 146 19.81 -16.72 -3.61
N VAL A 147 18.91 -15.75 -3.83
CA VAL A 147 17.45 -15.98 -3.92
C VAL A 147 17.03 -16.17 -5.39
N LEU A 148 17.63 -15.39 -6.29
CA LEU A 148 17.27 -15.35 -7.71
C LEU A 148 18.32 -16.02 -8.59
N CYS A 149 17.89 -16.61 -9.72
CA CYS A 149 18.82 -16.99 -10.79
C CYS A 149 19.45 -15.74 -11.43
N SER A 150 20.64 -15.88 -12.00
CA SER A 150 21.36 -14.78 -12.65
C SER A 150 20.91 -14.47 -14.08
N CYS A 151 19.96 -15.24 -14.64
CA CYS A 151 19.58 -15.14 -16.06
C CYS A 151 19.04 -13.77 -16.47
N GLY A 152 18.37 -13.07 -15.54
CA GLY A 152 17.78 -11.75 -15.78
C GLY A 152 18.68 -10.57 -15.43
N ASN A 153 19.86 -10.82 -14.88
CA ASN A 153 20.75 -9.77 -14.37
C ASN A 153 21.17 -8.83 -15.51
N GLY A 154 20.96 -7.53 -15.31
CA GLY A 154 21.31 -6.49 -16.28
C GLY A 154 20.48 -6.50 -17.56
N LYS A 155 19.42 -7.32 -17.65
CA LYS A 155 18.47 -7.32 -18.78
C LYS A 155 17.44 -6.21 -18.60
N LEU A 156 17.93 -4.98 -18.53
CA LEU A 156 17.14 -3.76 -18.38
C LEU A 156 17.13 -2.98 -19.70
N PRO A 157 16.06 -2.23 -20.01
CA PRO A 157 16.09 -1.27 -21.11
C PRO A 157 17.25 -0.27 -20.98
N PRO A 158 17.73 0.32 -22.09
CA PRO A 158 18.67 1.44 -22.03
C PRO A 158 18.09 2.58 -21.20
N ASP A 159 18.94 3.26 -20.41
CA ASP A 159 18.57 4.40 -19.56
C ASP A 159 17.35 4.15 -18.67
N PHE A 160 17.13 2.90 -18.25
CA PHE A 160 15.92 2.51 -17.55
C PHE A 160 15.74 3.22 -16.20
N ILE A 161 16.81 3.34 -15.42
CA ILE A 161 16.83 4.08 -14.16
C ILE A 161 17.86 5.21 -14.27
N THR A 162 17.40 6.43 -14.06
CA THR A 162 18.23 7.65 -14.13
C THR A 162 18.24 8.40 -12.80
N GLY A 163 19.28 9.21 -12.57
CA GLY A 163 19.36 10.09 -11.40
C GLY A 163 19.73 9.40 -10.07
N ILE A 164 20.15 8.13 -10.11
CA ILE A 164 20.64 7.40 -8.93
C ILE A 164 22.18 7.35 -8.96
N PRO A 165 22.88 7.86 -7.93
CA PRO A 165 24.33 7.80 -7.86
C PRO A 165 24.86 6.36 -7.97
N LYS A 166 25.93 6.18 -8.75
CA LYS A 166 26.59 4.87 -8.97
C LYS A 166 25.66 3.76 -9.47
N TRP A 167 24.54 4.09 -10.12
CA TRP A 167 23.57 3.14 -10.66
C TRP A 167 24.20 2.01 -11.47
N GLU A 168 25.13 2.31 -12.37
CA GLU A 168 25.80 1.31 -13.22
C GLU A 168 26.48 0.16 -12.45
N MET A 169 26.91 0.43 -11.21
CA MET A 169 27.50 -0.59 -10.34
C MET A 169 26.51 -1.70 -9.99
N VAL A 170 25.25 -1.34 -9.78
CA VAL A 170 24.17 -2.24 -9.38
C VAL A 170 23.26 -2.65 -10.53
N ALA A 171 23.23 -1.88 -11.63
CA ALA A 171 22.40 -2.13 -12.80
C ALA A 171 22.65 -3.52 -13.40
N LYS A 172 23.92 -3.92 -13.51
CA LYS A 172 24.34 -5.24 -14.02
C LYS A 172 23.90 -6.44 -13.16
N TYR A 173 23.48 -6.20 -11.91
CA TYR A 173 22.96 -7.22 -11.00
C TYR A 173 21.46 -7.09 -10.75
N SER A 174 20.86 -6.01 -11.24
CA SER A 174 19.45 -5.74 -11.06
C SER A 174 18.62 -6.40 -12.15
N VAL A 175 17.36 -6.72 -11.81
CA VAL A 175 16.41 -7.38 -12.72
C VAL A 175 15.13 -6.55 -12.76
N ARG A 176 14.50 -6.41 -13.95
CA ARG A 176 13.25 -5.66 -14.09
C ARG A 176 12.11 -6.34 -13.32
N VAL A 177 11.26 -5.55 -12.67
CA VAL A 177 10.09 -6.01 -11.91
C VAL A 177 8.84 -5.21 -12.28
N ALA A 178 7.69 -5.88 -12.29
CA ALA A 178 6.38 -5.25 -12.36
C ALA A 178 5.57 -5.62 -11.12
N ILE A 179 5.45 -4.67 -10.18
CA ILE A 179 4.79 -4.88 -8.88
C ILE A 179 3.38 -4.31 -8.94
N SER A 180 2.37 -5.14 -8.73
CA SER A 180 0.98 -4.69 -8.60
C SER A 180 0.57 -4.61 -7.12
N PRO A 181 -0.41 -3.76 -6.77
CA PRO A 181 -1.07 -3.87 -5.47
C PRO A 181 -1.68 -5.26 -5.29
N SER A 182 -1.79 -5.69 -4.04
CA SER A 182 -2.50 -6.92 -3.67
C SER A 182 -3.83 -6.54 -3.02
N PHE A 183 -4.92 -6.82 -3.73
CA PHE A 183 -6.28 -6.50 -3.28
C PHE A 183 -6.79 -7.51 -2.24
N SER A 184 -7.84 -7.11 -1.53
CA SER A 184 -8.48 -7.96 -0.53
C SER A 184 -9.12 -9.20 -1.17
N ALA A 185 -8.91 -10.35 -0.53
CA ALA A 185 -9.43 -11.63 -0.93
C ALA A 185 -10.50 -12.08 0.10
N PRO A 186 -11.81 -11.89 -0.19
CA PRO A 186 -12.91 -12.11 0.76
C PRO A 186 -12.90 -13.48 1.46
N PHE A 187 -12.38 -14.49 0.78
CA PHE A 187 -12.37 -15.88 1.23
C PHE A 187 -11.28 -16.19 2.27
N VAL A 188 -10.23 -15.37 2.38
CA VAL A 188 -9.09 -15.60 3.28
C VAL A 188 -8.75 -14.39 4.16
N GLU A 189 -9.45 -13.29 3.98
CA GLU A 189 -9.25 -12.06 4.72
C GLU A 189 -10.56 -11.55 5.27
N LYS A 190 -10.52 -11.08 6.52
CA LYS A 190 -11.64 -10.32 7.08
C LYS A 190 -11.74 -9.02 6.31
N ILE A 191 -12.69 -8.93 5.39
CA ILE A 191 -13.05 -7.66 4.79
C ILE A 191 -13.63 -6.81 5.90
N TYR A 192 -13.07 -5.62 6.03
CA TYR A 192 -13.62 -4.62 6.91
C TYR A 192 -15.06 -4.33 6.47
N ASP A 193 -16.03 -4.72 7.29
CA ASP A 193 -17.42 -4.35 7.06
C ASP A 193 -17.54 -2.85 7.34
N SER A 194 -17.66 -2.07 6.27
CA SER A 194 -17.84 -0.62 6.37
C SER A 194 -19.12 -0.24 7.10
N SER A 195 -20.06 -1.17 7.32
CA SER A 195 -21.20 -0.96 8.23
C SER A 195 -20.74 -0.53 9.63
N ALA A 196 -19.58 -1.01 10.11
CA ALA A 196 -18.97 -0.61 11.38
C ALA A 196 -18.28 0.77 11.34
N MET A 197 -18.00 1.30 10.14
CA MET A 197 -17.50 2.67 9.93
C MET A 197 -18.65 3.66 9.74
N PHE A 198 -19.77 3.17 9.20
CA PHE A 198 -21.05 3.88 9.15
C PHE A 198 -21.80 3.82 10.49
N THR A 199 -21.44 2.92 11.41
CA THR A 199 -21.63 3.16 12.85
C THR A 199 -20.58 4.16 13.32
N CYS A 200 -20.68 5.38 12.80
CA CYS A 200 -20.07 6.51 13.44
C CYS A 200 -20.60 6.51 14.89
N PRO A 201 -19.75 6.51 15.93
CA PRO A 201 -20.19 6.75 17.30
C PRO A 201 -20.82 8.15 17.48
N VAL A 202 -20.88 8.93 16.39
CA VAL A 202 -21.50 10.26 16.28
C VAL A 202 -22.66 10.29 15.27
N CYS A 203 -23.17 9.14 14.80
CA CYS A 203 -24.39 9.08 13.95
C CYS A 203 -25.54 8.27 14.56
N GLU A 204 -25.59 8.11 15.88
CA GLU A 204 -26.85 8.52 16.51
C GLU A 204 -26.85 10.06 16.46
N LEU A 205 -27.19 10.63 15.31
CA LEU A 205 -27.79 11.96 15.33
C LEU A 205 -29.03 11.76 16.20
N GLU A 206 -28.91 12.08 17.48
CA GLU A 206 -30.02 12.05 18.41
C GLU A 206 -31.17 12.71 17.66
N GLN A 207 -32.25 11.96 17.48
CA GLN A 207 -33.38 12.42 16.70
C GLN A 207 -34.05 13.52 17.53
N VAL A 208 -33.56 14.75 17.37
CA VAL A 208 -33.94 15.91 18.16
C VAL A 208 -34.72 16.90 17.29
N CYS A 209 -35.52 17.71 17.96
CA CYS A 209 -36.23 18.81 17.33
C CYS A 209 -35.24 19.87 16.85
N GLY A 210 -35.31 20.25 15.57
CA GLY A 210 -34.45 21.28 14.96
C GLY A 210 -34.53 22.64 15.67
N ALA A 211 -35.68 22.99 16.27
CA ALA A 211 -35.84 24.26 16.98
C ALA A 211 -35.44 24.23 18.45
N CYS A 212 -35.68 23.11 19.16
CA CYS A 212 -35.59 23.08 20.62
C CYS A 212 -34.77 21.94 21.22
N GLY A 213 -34.16 21.09 20.39
CA GLY A 213 -33.25 20.02 20.82
C GLY A 213 -33.89 18.86 21.56
N LYS A 214 -35.22 18.83 21.75
CA LYS A 214 -35.90 17.73 22.47
C LYS A 214 -35.97 16.46 21.63
N LYS A 215 -35.76 15.32 22.28
CA LYS A 215 -35.77 13.97 21.68
C LYS A 215 -37.16 13.38 21.41
N LYS A 216 -38.20 13.95 22.03
CA LYS A 216 -39.60 13.48 21.91
C LYS A 216 -40.55 14.65 21.68
N GLY A 217 -41.63 14.37 20.95
CA GLY A 217 -42.75 15.29 20.74
C GLY A 217 -43.60 15.47 21.99
N LYS A 218 -44.69 16.24 21.88
CA LYS A 218 -45.65 16.40 22.97
C LYS A 218 -46.14 15.02 23.43
N ASN A 219 -46.23 14.82 24.75
CA ASN A 219 -46.67 13.57 25.39
C ASN A 219 -45.81 12.33 25.08
N GLY A 220 -44.53 12.51 24.74
CA GLY A 220 -43.61 11.40 24.50
C GLY A 220 -43.75 10.73 23.14
N GLN A 221 -44.55 11.31 22.23
CA GLN A 221 -44.68 10.84 20.85
C GLN A 221 -43.38 11.02 20.05
N HIS A 222 -43.28 10.32 18.92
CA HIS A 222 -42.18 10.52 17.98
C HIS A 222 -42.20 11.93 17.38
N LEU A 223 -41.03 12.45 17.03
CA LEU A 223 -40.92 13.74 16.35
C LEU A 223 -41.55 13.67 14.96
N MET A 224 -42.29 14.72 14.60
CA MET A 224 -42.82 14.87 13.25
C MET A 224 -41.70 15.22 12.29
N VAL A 225 -41.74 14.66 11.10
CA VAL A 225 -40.73 14.89 10.06
C VAL A 225 -41.22 15.97 9.10
N CYS A 226 -40.30 16.80 8.60
CA CYS A 226 -40.62 17.78 7.57
C CYS A 226 -41.19 17.08 6.33
N ALA A 227 -42.41 17.46 5.93
CA ALA A 227 -43.11 16.83 4.80
C ALA A 227 -42.39 17.02 3.44
N ARG A 228 -41.53 18.04 3.32
CA ARG A 228 -40.83 18.37 2.08
C ARG A 228 -39.51 17.61 1.91
N CYS A 229 -38.58 17.79 2.85
CA CYS A 229 -37.23 17.21 2.74
C CYS A 229 -37.09 15.86 3.43
N ARG A 230 -38.01 15.51 4.35
CA ARG A 230 -37.93 14.32 5.23
C ARG A 230 -36.67 14.23 6.10
N ASN A 231 -35.80 15.25 6.09
CA ASN A 231 -34.54 15.26 6.83
C ASN A 231 -34.64 15.97 8.20
N ALA A 232 -35.43 17.04 8.31
CA ALA A 232 -35.61 17.78 9.56
C ALA A 232 -36.77 17.21 10.40
N LYS A 233 -36.64 17.26 11.74
CA LYS A 233 -37.64 16.73 12.70
C LYS A 233 -38.03 17.77 13.75
N TYR A 234 -39.26 17.70 14.24
CA TYR A 234 -39.83 18.70 15.15
C TYR A 234 -40.73 18.07 16.21
N CYS A 235 -40.83 18.71 17.37
CA CYS A 235 -41.80 18.33 18.40
C CYS A 235 -43.24 18.73 18.03
N SER A 236 -43.40 19.76 17.20
CA SER A 236 -44.69 20.34 16.81
C SER A 236 -44.54 21.26 15.59
N LYS A 237 -45.67 21.61 14.97
CA LYS A 237 -45.72 22.62 13.90
C LYS A 237 -45.16 23.98 14.34
N ALA A 238 -45.31 24.35 15.61
CA ALA A 238 -44.76 25.61 16.12
C ALA A 238 -43.23 25.63 16.02
N CYS A 239 -42.57 24.55 16.45
CA CYS A 239 -41.11 24.39 16.31
C CYS A 239 -40.67 24.37 14.85
N GLN A 240 -41.45 23.76 13.95
CA GLN A 240 -41.15 23.78 12.52
C GLN A 240 -41.16 25.20 11.94
N THR A 241 -42.14 26.03 12.35
CA THR A 241 -42.26 27.42 11.89
C THR A 241 -41.15 28.30 12.44
N GLU A 242 -40.71 28.06 13.68
CA GLU A 242 -39.62 28.79 14.33
C GLU A 242 -38.28 28.55 13.61
N ASP A 243 -37.96 27.28 13.34
CA ASP A 243 -36.75 26.84 12.64
C ASP A 243 -36.75 27.18 11.13
N TRP A 244 -37.91 27.52 10.56
CA TRP A 244 -38.07 27.71 9.12
C TRP A 244 -37.13 28.78 8.52
N LYS A 245 -36.76 29.81 9.31
CA LYS A 245 -35.85 30.87 8.83
C LYS A 245 -34.47 30.32 8.44
N GLU A 246 -33.97 29.35 9.20
CA GLU A 246 -32.65 28.73 8.99
C GLU A 246 -32.77 27.51 8.08
N GLN A 247 -33.72 26.62 8.36
CA GLN A 247 -33.89 25.36 7.64
C GLN A 247 -34.38 25.54 6.19
N LYS A 248 -35.00 26.67 5.81
CA LYS A 248 -35.49 26.90 4.45
C LYS A 248 -34.39 26.80 3.38
N GLN A 249 -33.16 27.19 3.70
CA GLN A 249 -32.04 27.16 2.76
C GLN A 249 -31.60 25.74 2.41
N SER A 250 -31.74 24.79 3.34
CA SER A 250 -31.34 23.38 3.18
C SER A 250 -32.52 22.44 2.90
N CYS A 251 -33.75 22.95 2.87
CA CYS A 251 -34.97 22.17 2.66
C CYS A 251 -35.25 21.91 1.16
N VAL A 252 -34.57 20.91 0.61
CA VAL A 252 -34.79 20.41 -0.77
C VAL A 252 -35.80 19.26 -0.75
N SER A 253 -36.70 19.22 -1.73
CA SER A 253 -37.69 18.14 -1.85
C SER A 253 -36.98 16.80 -2.05
N ASN A 254 -37.35 15.81 -1.25
CA ASN A 254 -36.82 14.46 -1.38
C ASN A 254 -37.69 13.71 -2.40
N SER A 255 -37.20 13.60 -3.65
CA SER A 255 -37.86 12.86 -4.74
C SER A 255 -37.72 11.36 -4.58
#